data_AF-A0AAX3TKK9-F1
#
_entry.id   AF-A0AAX3TKK9-F1
#
_cell.length_a   1.000
_cell.length_b   1.000
_cell.length_c   1.000
_cell.angle_alpha   90.00
_cell.angle_beta   90.00
_cell.angle_gamma   90.00
#
_symmetry.space_group_name_H-M   'P 1'
#
loop_
_entity.id
_entity.type
_entity.pdbx_description
1 polymer ?
#
loop_
_entity_poly.entity_id
_entity_poly.type
_entity_poly.pdbx_seq_one_letter_code
_entity_poly.pdbx_strand_id
1 'polypeptide(L)'
;MKTNKLKYVWFVLILSIFCLALFLARGRSKVEMRNRIYSQWSQQFLVTKGDQSYVRTTNDSEETTVLSEAQSYGMLITVLAAQKGQASQADFESLYRYYQNHRIEGTQLMSWKQVITNGSETVEKQNATDGDLYIAYSLIEAAKQWPDKAQEYQAQAKKILDDILKYNYNEETGVLTVGNWANKDSDYYYLMRTSDTLPHYFQSFYDLTGNKQWLDVKDKMLGQLEQISSHSDTGLLPDFIWAEKSEARLVDANTIESQYDGAYSYNACRLPYHLSQSQDERSQKLVQKMMDFFMKEQRIYAGYDLNGSALNQYQAGSFLAPITYASDKGEGYLKLLQQNKYIFTQDLPLDNYYDATMITMIALEMF
;
A
#
# COMPACT_ATOMS: atom_id res chain seq x y z
N MET A 1 -1.95 -53.81 39.54
CA MET A 1 -2.62 -53.24 38.34
C MET A 1 -2.72 -51.69 38.39
N LYS A 2 -1.64 -50.97 38.74
CA LYS A 2 -1.65 -49.49 38.94
C LYS A 2 -0.68 -48.71 38.01
N THR A 3 0.00 -49.37 37.08
CA THR A 3 1.08 -48.79 36.26
C THR A 3 0.63 -48.20 34.92
N ASN A 4 -0.64 -48.36 34.52
CA ASN A 4 -1.11 -47.83 33.22
C ASN A 4 -1.45 -46.34 33.25
N LYS A 5 -2.06 -45.82 34.32
CA LYS A 5 -2.47 -44.40 34.37
C LYS A 5 -1.28 -43.44 34.29
N LEU A 6 -0.15 -43.79 34.93
CA LEU A 6 1.04 -42.93 34.95
C LEU A 6 1.68 -42.78 33.56
N LYS A 7 1.66 -43.84 32.73
CA LYS A 7 2.17 -43.78 31.35
C LYS A 7 1.34 -42.84 30.47
N TYR A 8 0.01 -42.85 30.63
CA TYR A 8 -0.87 -41.91 29.93
C TYR A 8 -0.67 -40.46 30.40
N VAL A 9 -0.45 -40.23 31.69
CA VAL A 9 -0.11 -38.89 32.22
C VAL A 9 1.20 -38.37 31.62
N TRP A 10 2.25 -39.19 31.58
CA TRP A 10 3.53 -38.82 30.96
C TRP A 10 3.42 -38.60 29.45
N PHE A 11 2.65 -39.43 28.75
CA PHE A 11 2.38 -39.24 27.32
C PHE A 11 1.67 -37.91 27.03
N VAL A 12 0.61 -37.59 27.78
CA VAL A 12 -0.10 -36.31 27.64
C VAL A 12 0.80 -35.13 28.00
N LEU A 13 1.64 -35.26 29.03
CA LEU A 13 2.58 -34.20 29.41
C LEU A 13 3.64 -33.94 28.34
N ILE A 14 4.25 -35.00 27.79
CA ILE A 14 5.22 -34.88 26.69
C ILE A 14 4.56 -34.29 25.44
N LEU A 15 3.36 -34.75 25.09
CA LEU A 15 2.60 -34.21 23.96
C LEU A 15 2.27 -32.73 24.18
N SER A 16 1.89 -32.34 25.40
CA SER A 16 1.59 -30.94 25.75
C SER A 16 2.86 -30.07 25.65
N ILE A 17 4.00 -30.55 26.14
CA ILE A 17 5.30 -29.85 26.02
C ILE A 17 5.70 -29.73 24.54
N PHE A 18 5.52 -30.79 23.75
CA PHE A 18 5.83 -30.78 22.32
C PHE A 18 4.93 -29.80 21.55
N CYS A 19 3.61 -29.82 21.80
CA CYS A 19 2.68 -28.85 21.23
C CYS A 19 3.02 -27.41 21.63
N LEU A 20 3.38 -27.18 22.91
CA LEU A 20 3.83 -25.87 23.38
C LEU A 20 5.13 -25.44 22.69
N ALA A 21 6.10 -26.34 22.53
CA ALA A 21 7.34 -26.05 21.83
C ALA A 21 7.11 -25.68 20.36
N LEU A 22 6.25 -26.42 19.64
CA LEU A 22 5.86 -26.10 18.26
C LEU A 22 5.12 -24.75 18.18
N PHE A 23 4.24 -24.47 19.13
CA PHE A 23 3.52 -23.20 19.19
C PHE A 23 4.48 -22.02 19.40
N LEU A 24 5.41 -22.14 20.34
CA LEU A 24 6.43 -21.12 20.62
C LEU A 24 7.40 -20.95 19.43
N ALA A 25 7.83 -22.04 18.79
CA ALA A 25 8.70 -21.99 17.61
C ALA A 25 8.01 -21.29 16.43
N ARG A 26 6.73 -21.58 16.18
CA ARG A 26 5.94 -20.94 15.13
C ARG A 26 5.74 -19.44 15.38
N GLY A 27 5.48 -19.05 16.63
CA GLY A 27 5.35 -17.64 17.02
C GLY A 27 6.67 -16.86 16.84
N ARG A 28 7.78 -17.43 17.31
CA ARG A 28 9.13 -16.85 17.13
C ARG A 28 9.49 -16.69 15.66
N SER A 29 9.19 -17.69 14.83
CA SER A 29 9.46 -17.66 13.39
C SER A 29 8.76 -16.49 12.69
N LYS A 30 7.52 -16.14 13.04
CA LYS A 30 6.82 -14.97 12.46
C LYS A 30 7.48 -13.64 12.83
N VAL A 31 7.85 -13.47 14.10
CA VAL A 31 8.52 -12.26 14.60
C VAL A 31 9.90 -12.10 13.96
N GLU A 32 10.69 -13.17 13.93
CA GLU A 32 12.01 -13.19 13.28
C GLU A 32 11.91 -12.88 11.78
N MET A 33 10.93 -13.45 11.09
CA MET A 33 10.66 -13.23 9.68
C MET A 33 10.36 -11.75 9.38
N ARG A 34 9.39 -11.16 10.09
CA ARG A 34 9.04 -9.75 9.92
C ARG A 34 10.21 -8.82 10.25
N ASN A 35 10.91 -9.08 11.35
CA ASN A 35 12.05 -8.25 11.76
C ASN A 35 13.18 -8.32 10.73
N ARG A 36 13.46 -9.50 10.17
CA ARG A 36 14.42 -9.67 9.07
C ARG A 36 14.01 -8.89 7.83
N ILE A 37 12.74 -8.99 7.41
CA ILE A 37 12.22 -8.26 6.24
C ILE A 37 12.39 -6.75 6.42
N TYR A 38 11.94 -6.20 7.55
CA TYR A 38 12.11 -4.76 7.83
C TYR A 38 13.58 -4.35 7.90
N SER A 39 14.44 -5.17 8.50
CA SER A 39 15.88 -4.89 8.56
C SER A 39 16.51 -4.89 7.17
N GLN A 40 16.16 -5.84 6.29
CA GLN A 40 16.66 -5.89 4.92
C GLN A 40 16.18 -4.68 4.11
N TRP A 41 14.90 -4.32 4.22
CA TRP A 41 14.33 -3.16 3.54
C TRP A 41 14.95 -1.84 4.00
N SER A 42 15.05 -1.62 5.31
CA SER A 42 15.59 -0.37 5.86
C SER A 42 17.06 -0.18 5.51
N GLN A 43 17.87 -1.24 5.59
CA GLN A 43 19.28 -1.18 5.18
C GLN A 43 19.46 -0.92 3.69
N GLN A 44 18.57 -1.45 2.85
CA GLN A 44 18.68 -1.30 1.41
C GLN A 44 18.13 0.04 0.91
N PHE A 45 16.99 0.52 1.41
CA PHE A 45 16.27 1.61 0.77
C PHE A 45 16.24 2.91 1.58
N LEU A 46 16.46 2.89 2.89
CA LEU A 46 16.54 4.12 3.67
C LEU A 46 17.93 4.73 3.57
N VAL A 47 17.98 6.00 3.17
CA VAL A 47 19.20 6.80 3.15
C VAL A 47 19.00 7.98 4.09
N THR A 48 19.91 8.15 5.04
CA THR A 48 19.90 9.27 5.99
C THR A 48 21.01 10.24 5.65
N LYS A 49 20.66 11.52 5.47
CA LYS A 49 21.60 12.62 5.24
C LYS A 49 21.28 13.77 6.19
N GLY A 50 22.19 14.05 7.11
CA GLY A 50 21.95 15.06 8.15
C GLY A 50 20.84 14.60 9.09
N ASP A 51 19.81 15.44 9.25
CA ASP A 51 18.65 15.19 10.11
C ASP A 51 17.42 14.64 9.36
N GLN A 52 17.53 14.37 8.06
CA GLN A 52 16.45 13.85 7.23
C GLN A 52 16.81 12.52 6.58
N SER A 53 15.79 11.71 6.31
CA SER A 53 15.89 10.43 5.64
C SER A 53 14.95 10.38 4.46
N TYR A 54 15.35 9.67 3.41
CA TYR A 54 14.52 9.41 2.25
C TYR A 54 14.60 7.95 1.81
N VAL A 55 13.59 7.53 1.05
CA VAL A 55 13.51 6.19 0.46
C VAL A 55 14.04 6.26 -0.98
N ARG A 56 15.18 5.62 -1.25
CA ARG A 56 15.72 5.53 -2.62
C ARG A 56 14.96 4.47 -3.43
N THR A 57 14.67 4.77 -4.69
CA THR A 57 14.00 3.85 -5.62
C THR A 57 14.92 3.31 -6.72
N THR A 58 16.13 3.84 -6.84
CA THR A 58 17.15 3.41 -7.80
C THR A 58 18.29 2.64 -7.11
N ASN A 59 18.89 1.70 -7.85
CA ASN A 59 20.09 0.97 -7.44
C ASN A 59 21.39 1.59 -7.99
N ASP A 60 21.30 2.79 -8.57
CA ASP A 60 22.44 3.52 -9.14
C ASP A 60 23.25 4.19 -8.01
N SER A 61 24.57 4.12 -8.09
CA SER A 61 25.49 4.72 -7.11
C SER A 61 25.72 6.22 -7.30
N GLU A 62 25.47 6.75 -8.49
CA GLU A 62 25.71 8.15 -8.87
C GLU A 62 24.43 8.99 -8.84
N GLU A 63 23.27 8.34 -9.07
CA GLU A 63 21.97 8.98 -9.09
C GLU A 63 20.94 8.28 -8.18
N THR A 64 20.30 9.05 -7.31
CA THR A 64 19.18 8.56 -6.50
C THR A 64 17.89 9.24 -6.90
N THR A 65 16.89 8.46 -7.34
CA THR A 65 15.51 8.95 -7.42
C THR A 65 14.79 8.68 -6.10
N VAL A 66 14.05 9.68 -5.63
CA VAL A 66 13.08 9.60 -4.53
C VAL A 66 11.73 9.97 -5.10
N LEU A 67 10.71 9.17 -4.81
CA LEU A 67 9.32 9.43 -5.19
C LEU A 67 8.51 9.77 -3.94
N SER A 68 7.51 10.64 -4.08
CA SER A 68 6.55 10.91 -2.99
C SER A 68 5.84 9.63 -2.54
N GLU A 69 5.49 8.74 -3.47
CA GLU A 69 4.99 7.39 -3.18
C GLU A 69 5.96 6.66 -2.25
N ALA A 70 7.23 6.60 -2.65
CA ALA A 70 8.23 5.86 -1.91
C ALA A 70 8.47 6.42 -0.51
N GLN A 71 8.51 7.76 -0.42
CA GLN A 71 8.65 8.46 0.84
C GLN A 71 7.46 8.18 1.77
N SER A 72 6.24 8.21 1.22
CA SER A 72 5.00 7.97 1.96
C SER A 72 4.92 6.54 2.50
N TYR A 73 5.34 5.53 1.71
CA TYR A 73 5.45 4.15 2.18
C TYR A 73 6.50 4.03 3.26
N GLY A 74 7.65 4.70 3.13
CA GLY A 74 8.66 4.72 4.18
C GLY A 74 8.12 5.27 5.50
N MET A 75 7.39 6.38 5.46
CA MET A 75 6.74 6.94 6.64
C MET A 75 5.79 5.94 7.30
N LEU A 76 4.91 5.30 6.54
CA LEU A 76 3.98 4.30 7.07
C LEU A 76 4.71 3.06 7.62
N ILE A 77 5.67 2.51 6.86
CA ILE A 77 6.49 1.36 7.27
C ILE A 77 7.19 1.66 8.59
N THR A 78 7.75 2.86 8.78
CA THR A 78 8.42 3.23 10.02
C THR A 78 7.46 3.28 11.21
N VAL A 79 6.23 3.78 11.03
CA VAL A 79 5.21 3.73 12.10
C VAL A 79 4.83 2.28 12.44
N LEU A 80 4.57 1.46 11.42
CA LEU A 80 4.25 0.04 11.60
C LEU A 80 5.40 -0.72 12.28
N ALA A 81 6.64 -0.43 11.91
CA ALA A 81 7.83 -0.99 12.54
C ALA A 81 7.97 -0.53 14.00
N ALA A 82 7.67 0.74 14.31
CA ALA A 82 7.67 1.26 15.68
C ALA A 82 6.63 0.56 16.57
N GLN A 83 5.43 0.28 16.04
CA GLN A 83 4.41 -0.53 16.74
C GLN A 83 4.92 -1.94 17.11
N LYS A 84 5.92 -2.45 16.37
CA LYS A 84 6.56 -3.75 16.62
C LYS A 84 7.91 -3.63 17.35
N GLY A 85 8.27 -2.44 17.82
CA GLY A 85 9.53 -2.18 18.53
C GLY A 85 10.78 -2.30 17.66
N GLN A 86 10.67 -2.02 16.35
CA GLN A 86 11.77 -2.08 15.38
C GLN A 86 12.21 -0.70 14.86
N ALA A 87 11.44 0.34 15.14
CA ALA A 87 11.76 1.72 14.80
C ALA A 87 11.39 2.65 15.96
N SER A 88 11.89 3.86 15.90
CA SER A 88 11.66 4.91 16.89
C SER A 88 10.91 6.10 16.28
N GLN A 89 10.43 6.99 17.14
CA GLN A 89 9.87 8.26 16.71
C GLN A 89 10.89 9.10 15.92
N ALA A 90 12.18 9.04 16.28
CA ALA A 90 13.23 9.78 15.59
C ALA A 90 13.40 9.33 14.13
N ASP A 91 13.22 8.03 13.86
CA ASP A 91 13.28 7.48 12.49
C ASP A 91 12.12 8.02 11.64
N PHE A 92 10.91 8.08 12.20
CA PHE A 92 9.74 8.66 11.53
C PHE A 92 9.92 10.16 11.28
N GLU A 93 10.37 10.88 12.31
CA GLU A 93 10.66 12.32 12.24
C GLU A 93 11.69 12.66 11.14
N SER A 94 12.66 11.78 10.90
CA SER A 94 13.65 11.95 9.85
C SER A 94 13.03 11.89 8.45
N LEU A 95 12.14 10.92 8.21
CA LEU A 95 11.37 10.81 6.96
C LEU A 95 10.35 11.95 6.82
N TYR A 96 9.72 12.33 7.92
CA TYR A 96 8.75 13.42 7.97
C TYR A 96 9.39 14.78 7.61
N ARG A 97 10.61 15.05 8.10
CA ARG A 97 11.37 16.26 7.70
C ARG A 97 11.68 16.29 6.21
N TYR A 98 12.03 15.15 5.60
CA TYR A 98 12.22 15.10 4.15
C TYR A 98 10.93 15.46 3.41
N TYR A 99 9.78 14.91 3.81
CA TYR A 99 8.48 15.36 3.27
C TYR A 99 8.29 16.88 3.43
N GLN A 100 8.50 17.43 4.63
CA GLN A 100 8.29 18.85 4.90
C GLN A 100 9.16 19.76 4.01
N ASN A 101 10.40 19.33 3.71
CA ASN A 101 11.37 20.04 2.88
C ASN A 101 11.09 19.94 1.38
N HIS A 102 10.31 18.95 0.94
CA HIS A 102 9.99 18.70 -0.47
C HIS A 102 8.52 18.96 -0.79
N ARG A 103 7.84 19.76 0.03
CA ARG A 103 6.51 20.28 -0.31
C ARG A 103 6.58 21.24 -1.49
N ILE A 104 5.57 21.19 -2.34
CA ILE A 104 5.40 22.19 -3.40
C ILE A 104 5.12 23.53 -2.73
N GLU A 105 5.84 24.57 -3.18
CA GLU A 105 5.77 25.92 -2.62
C GLU A 105 4.32 26.40 -2.50
N GLY A 106 3.95 26.92 -1.32
CA GLY A 106 2.60 27.41 -1.04
C GLY A 106 1.55 26.32 -0.76
N THR A 107 1.94 25.04 -0.72
CA THR A 107 1.05 23.91 -0.44
C THR A 107 1.62 22.98 0.63
N GLN A 108 0.84 21.96 0.98
CA GLN A 108 1.16 20.87 1.88
C GLN A 108 1.42 19.55 1.12
N LEU A 109 1.28 19.57 -0.20
CA LEU A 109 1.50 18.42 -1.08
C LEU A 109 2.99 18.24 -1.33
N MET A 110 3.43 16.99 -1.43
CA MET A 110 4.83 16.67 -1.72
C MET A 110 5.09 16.68 -3.23
N SER A 111 6.22 17.23 -3.65
CA SER A 111 6.71 17.03 -5.02
C SER A 111 6.84 15.54 -5.29
N TRP A 112 6.33 15.08 -6.43
CA TRP A 112 6.22 13.65 -6.71
C TRP A 112 7.56 12.98 -6.94
N LYS A 113 8.58 13.72 -7.38
CA LYS A 113 9.91 13.20 -7.72
C LYS A 113 11.03 14.16 -7.35
N GLN A 114 12.08 13.60 -6.77
CA GLN A 114 13.39 14.23 -6.54
C GLN A 114 14.47 13.37 -7.17
N VAL A 115 15.42 13.98 -7.86
CA VAL A 115 16.60 13.30 -8.42
C VAL A 115 17.85 13.92 -7.82
N ILE A 116 18.61 13.12 -7.07
CA ILE A 116 19.82 13.53 -6.37
C ILE A 116 21.02 12.95 -7.11
N THR A 117 21.83 13.82 -7.71
CA THR A 117 23.03 13.44 -8.47
C THR A 117 24.23 14.24 -7.95
N ASN A 118 25.25 13.55 -7.44
CA ASN A 118 26.46 14.18 -6.89
C ASN A 118 26.20 15.29 -5.84
N GLY A 119 25.11 15.18 -5.08
CA GLY A 119 24.72 16.15 -4.05
C GLY A 119 23.92 17.35 -4.55
N SER A 120 23.72 17.48 -5.87
CA SER A 120 22.72 18.39 -6.45
C SER A 120 21.37 17.68 -6.53
N GLU A 121 20.29 18.42 -6.31
CA GLU A 121 18.93 17.88 -6.36
C GLU A 121 18.09 18.62 -7.40
N THR A 122 17.36 17.86 -8.21
CA THR A 122 16.29 18.36 -9.09
C THR A 122 14.95 17.92 -8.50
N VAL A 123 14.03 18.87 -8.36
CA VAL A 123 12.72 18.65 -7.74
C VAL A 123 11.62 19.01 -8.74
N GLU A 124 10.73 18.07 -9.00
CA GLU A 124 9.54 18.31 -9.82
C GLU A 124 8.55 19.27 -9.12
N LYS A 125 7.65 19.89 -9.88
CA LYS A 125 6.72 20.90 -9.32
C LYS A 125 5.28 20.42 -9.19
N GLN A 126 5.05 19.14 -9.44
CA GLN A 126 3.76 18.48 -9.39
C GLN A 126 3.76 17.43 -8.28
N ASN A 127 2.59 17.07 -7.76
CA ASN A 127 2.47 15.99 -6.78
C ASN A 127 1.89 14.73 -7.45
N ALA A 128 1.92 13.62 -6.71
CA ALA A 128 1.16 12.42 -7.01
C ALA A 128 0.21 12.15 -5.84
N THR A 129 -1.07 11.93 -6.15
CA THR A 129 -2.13 11.88 -5.12
C THR A 129 -1.94 10.72 -4.15
N ASP A 130 -1.51 9.54 -4.62
CA ASP A 130 -1.22 8.38 -3.77
C ASP A 130 -0.18 8.67 -2.69
N GLY A 131 0.92 9.32 -3.05
CA GLY A 131 1.95 9.73 -2.10
C GLY A 131 1.39 10.61 -0.98
N ASP A 132 0.60 11.63 -1.32
CA ASP A 132 0.00 12.53 -0.34
C ASP A 132 -1.05 11.83 0.56
N LEU A 133 -1.85 10.91 0.00
CA LEU A 133 -2.81 10.11 0.76
C LEU A 133 -2.10 9.23 1.81
N TYR A 134 -0.99 8.59 1.44
CA TYR A 134 -0.20 7.78 2.35
C TYR A 134 0.57 8.63 3.38
N ILE A 135 1.05 9.83 3.01
CA ILE A 135 1.63 10.78 3.97
C ILE A 135 0.58 11.15 5.03
N ALA A 136 -0.63 11.54 4.60
CA ALA A 136 -1.71 11.89 5.52
C ALA A 136 -2.05 10.74 6.47
N TYR A 137 -2.19 9.52 5.94
CA TYR A 137 -2.49 8.34 6.76
C TYR A 137 -1.34 7.98 7.72
N SER A 138 -0.08 8.05 7.27
CA SER A 138 1.08 7.79 8.13
C SER A 138 1.17 8.77 9.30
N LEU A 139 0.79 10.04 9.11
CA LEU A 139 0.71 11.04 10.18
C LEU A 139 -0.41 10.72 11.18
N ILE A 140 -1.54 10.19 10.72
CA ILE A 140 -2.63 9.72 11.59
C ILE A 140 -2.16 8.55 12.45
N GLU A 141 -1.46 7.57 11.85
CA GLU A 141 -0.92 6.43 12.58
C GLU A 141 0.20 6.84 13.54
N ALA A 142 1.06 7.78 13.13
CA ALA A 142 2.09 8.37 13.99
C ALA A 142 1.48 9.06 15.23
N ALA A 143 0.36 9.77 15.06
CA ALA A 143 -0.35 10.39 16.17
C ALA A 143 -0.89 9.36 17.19
N LYS A 144 -1.30 8.18 16.71
CA LYS A 144 -1.73 7.08 17.58
C LYS A 144 -0.53 6.45 18.30
N GLN A 145 0.59 6.30 17.60
CA GLN A 145 1.80 5.65 18.13
C GLN A 145 2.54 6.52 19.15
N TRP A 146 2.56 7.86 18.97
CA TRP A 146 3.30 8.79 19.82
C TRP A 146 2.39 9.91 20.37
N PRO A 147 1.70 9.70 21.50
CA PRO A 147 0.75 10.64 22.07
C PRO A 147 1.31 12.05 22.32
N ASP A 148 2.59 12.15 22.71
CA ASP A 148 3.23 13.43 23.03
C ASP A 148 3.38 14.37 21.82
N LYS A 149 3.36 13.82 20.60
CA LYS A 149 3.38 14.57 19.32
C LYS A 149 2.08 14.48 18.53
N ALA A 150 1.06 13.82 19.09
CA ALA A 150 -0.19 13.54 18.37
C ALA A 150 -0.85 14.79 17.78
N GLN A 151 -0.87 15.90 18.54
CA GLN A 151 -1.45 17.15 18.08
C GLN A 151 -0.72 17.72 16.85
N GLU A 152 0.60 17.60 16.79
CA GLU A 152 1.42 18.09 15.68
C GLU A 152 1.14 17.28 14.41
N TYR A 153 1.19 15.95 14.50
CA TYR A 153 0.92 15.07 13.38
C TYR A 153 -0.51 15.19 12.87
N GLN A 154 -1.50 15.24 13.77
CA GLN A 154 -2.90 15.46 13.39
C GLN A 154 -3.13 16.81 12.73
N ALA A 155 -2.46 17.87 13.20
CA ALA A 155 -2.55 19.18 12.58
C ALA A 155 -1.95 19.18 11.17
N GLN A 156 -0.81 18.52 10.96
CA GLN A 156 -0.25 18.38 9.62
C GLN A 156 -1.12 17.50 8.72
N ALA A 157 -1.65 16.39 9.23
CA ALA A 157 -2.54 15.50 8.48
C ALA A 157 -3.78 16.26 7.98
N LYS A 158 -4.42 17.09 8.83
CA LYS A 158 -5.54 17.95 8.42
C LYS A 158 -5.15 18.90 7.29
N LYS A 159 -3.99 19.56 7.42
CA LYS A 159 -3.49 20.51 6.42
C LYS A 159 -3.24 19.88 5.04
N ILE A 160 -2.60 18.70 4.99
CA ILE A 160 -2.40 18.01 3.71
C ILE A 160 -3.73 17.49 3.13
N LEU A 161 -4.64 17.00 3.97
CA LEU A 161 -5.98 16.57 3.53
C LEU A 161 -6.80 17.72 2.93
N ASP A 162 -6.76 18.91 3.52
CA ASP A 162 -7.40 20.10 2.97
C ASP A 162 -6.82 20.45 1.58
N ASP A 163 -5.50 20.34 1.42
CA ASP A 163 -4.84 20.59 0.12
C ASP A 163 -5.13 19.49 -0.91
N ILE A 164 -5.25 18.22 -0.52
CA ILE A 164 -5.65 17.15 -1.45
C ILE A 164 -7.04 17.45 -2.02
N LEU A 165 -8.02 17.82 -1.18
CA LEU A 165 -9.36 18.18 -1.65
C LEU A 165 -9.39 19.46 -2.48
N LYS A 166 -8.43 20.37 -2.26
CA LYS A 166 -8.33 21.62 -3.01
C LYS A 166 -7.69 21.47 -4.38
N TYR A 167 -6.67 20.62 -4.49
CA TYR A 167 -5.81 20.55 -5.68
C TYR A 167 -5.95 19.25 -6.47
N ASN A 168 -6.36 18.15 -5.83
CA ASN A 168 -6.39 16.80 -6.42
C ASN A 168 -7.82 16.25 -6.47
N TYR A 169 -8.81 17.10 -6.69
CA TYR A 169 -10.23 16.73 -6.66
C TYR A 169 -10.93 17.18 -7.94
N ASN A 170 -11.71 16.27 -8.52
CA ASN A 170 -12.58 16.57 -9.64
C ASN A 170 -13.97 16.94 -9.10
N GLU A 171 -14.34 18.21 -9.18
CA GLU A 171 -15.63 18.72 -8.70
C GLU A 171 -16.82 18.21 -9.52
N GLU A 172 -16.58 17.79 -10.77
CA GLU A 172 -17.63 17.27 -11.65
C GLU A 172 -18.03 15.85 -11.28
N THR A 173 -17.07 15.00 -10.88
CA THR A 173 -17.30 13.57 -10.68
C THR A 173 -17.20 13.14 -9.21
N GLY A 174 -16.57 13.98 -8.39
CA GLY A 174 -16.35 13.73 -6.97
C GLY A 174 -15.24 12.73 -6.66
N VAL A 175 -14.41 12.37 -7.65
CA VAL A 175 -13.23 11.50 -7.47
C VAL A 175 -11.97 12.33 -7.24
N LEU A 176 -10.94 11.68 -6.70
CA LEU A 176 -9.60 12.27 -6.66
C LEU A 176 -8.93 12.11 -8.03
N THR A 177 -8.22 13.14 -8.45
CA THR A 177 -7.39 13.13 -9.67
C THR A 177 -6.01 12.55 -9.34
N VAL A 178 -5.24 12.14 -10.35
CA VAL A 178 -3.91 11.50 -10.14
C VAL A 178 -2.84 12.44 -9.55
N GLY A 179 -3.09 13.75 -9.58
CA GLY A 179 -2.25 14.81 -9.03
C GLY A 179 -2.79 16.18 -9.40
N ASN A 180 -2.18 17.24 -8.89
CA ASN A 180 -2.62 18.63 -9.08
C ASN A 180 -2.57 19.12 -10.54
N TRP A 181 -1.83 18.42 -11.39
CA TRP A 181 -1.70 18.68 -12.82
C TRP A 181 -2.86 18.10 -13.66
N ALA A 182 -3.58 17.12 -13.11
CA ALA A 182 -4.81 16.57 -13.67
C ALA A 182 -6.01 17.42 -13.20
N ASN A 183 -6.10 18.66 -13.67
CA ASN A 183 -7.12 19.64 -13.30
C ASN A 183 -8.01 20.01 -14.49
N LYS A 184 -9.02 20.85 -14.27
CA LYS A 184 -10.04 21.24 -15.27
C LYS A 184 -9.49 21.80 -16.60
N ASP A 185 -8.25 22.31 -16.58
CA ASP A 185 -7.60 22.89 -17.75
C ASP A 185 -6.71 21.87 -18.48
N SER A 186 -6.70 20.59 -18.07
CA SER A 186 -5.96 19.51 -18.70
C SER A 186 -6.85 18.38 -19.20
N ASP A 187 -6.36 17.67 -20.23
CA ASP A 187 -7.04 16.49 -20.81
C ASP A 187 -7.15 15.32 -19.82
N TYR A 188 -6.48 15.42 -18.67
CA TYR A 188 -6.41 14.39 -17.63
C TYR A 188 -7.36 14.64 -16.47
N TYR A 189 -8.25 15.66 -16.54
CA TYR A 189 -9.13 15.99 -15.42
C TYR A 189 -9.99 14.81 -14.92
N TYR A 190 -10.41 13.95 -15.84
CA TYR A 190 -11.22 12.77 -15.57
C TYR A 190 -10.42 11.50 -15.34
N LEU A 191 -9.08 11.59 -15.39
CA LEU A 191 -8.21 10.44 -15.17
C LEU A 191 -8.21 10.07 -13.69
N MET A 192 -8.55 8.82 -13.41
CA MET A 192 -8.48 8.24 -12.09
C MET A 192 -7.53 7.04 -12.12
N ARG A 193 -6.51 7.08 -11.28
CA ARG A 193 -5.69 5.89 -10.98
C ARG A 193 -6.44 5.02 -9.99
N THR A 194 -6.76 3.79 -10.38
CA THR A 194 -7.70 2.97 -9.62
C THR A 194 -7.17 2.64 -8.23
N SER A 195 -5.86 2.41 -8.11
CA SER A 195 -5.17 2.12 -6.86
C SER A 195 -5.24 3.24 -5.83
N ASP A 196 -5.60 4.47 -6.20
CA ASP A 196 -5.74 5.58 -5.25
C ASP A 196 -7.08 5.47 -4.47
N THR A 197 -7.91 4.48 -4.79
CA THR A 197 -9.13 4.14 -4.06
C THR A 197 -8.77 3.45 -2.73
N LEU A 198 -8.67 4.24 -1.66
CA LEU A 198 -8.25 3.82 -0.33
C LEU A 198 -9.41 3.93 0.69
N PRO A 199 -10.44 3.07 0.61
CA PRO A 199 -11.68 3.28 1.37
C PRO A 199 -11.50 3.29 2.89
N HIS A 200 -10.55 2.52 3.42
CA HIS A 200 -10.16 2.57 4.84
C HIS A 200 -9.50 3.90 5.24
N TYR A 201 -8.67 4.46 4.35
CA TYR A 201 -7.98 5.72 4.61
C TYR A 201 -8.96 6.89 4.52
N PHE A 202 -9.84 6.90 3.52
CA PHE A 202 -10.89 7.91 3.41
C PHE A 202 -11.82 7.93 4.63
N GLN A 203 -12.14 6.75 5.19
CA GLN A 203 -12.85 6.67 6.46
C GLN A 203 -12.03 7.29 7.61
N SER A 204 -10.74 6.96 7.72
CA SER A 204 -9.84 7.53 8.73
C SER A 204 -9.68 9.05 8.59
N PHE A 205 -9.72 9.59 7.37
CA PHE A 205 -9.67 11.02 7.10
C PHE A 205 -10.95 11.72 7.55
N TYR A 206 -12.11 11.11 7.29
CA TYR A 206 -13.37 11.59 7.86
C TYR A 206 -13.32 11.59 9.39
N ASP A 207 -12.86 10.51 10.01
CA ASP A 207 -12.80 10.39 11.47
C ASP A 207 -11.88 11.45 12.11
N LEU A 208 -10.78 11.81 11.43
CA LEU A 208 -9.87 12.88 11.88
C LEU A 208 -10.45 14.29 11.69
N THR A 209 -11.04 14.55 10.52
CA THR A 209 -11.38 15.91 10.07
C THR A 209 -12.82 16.31 10.36
N GLY A 210 -13.74 15.34 10.45
CA GLY A 210 -15.18 15.56 10.42
C GLY A 210 -15.72 16.00 9.05
N ASN A 211 -14.87 16.09 8.02
CA ASN A 211 -15.28 16.53 6.68
C ASN A 211 -15.93 15.37 5.90
N LYS A 212 -17.24 15.44 5.70
CA LYS A 212 -18.04 14.42 4.99
C LYS A 212 -17.64 14.22 3.53
N GLN A 213 -16.96 15.19 2.91
CA GLN A 213 -16.46 15.06 1.53
C GLN A 213 -15.57 13.83 1.34
N TRP A 214 -14.85 13.39 2.38
CA TRP A 214 -14.07 12.15 2.32
C TRP A 214 -14.92 10.88 2.21
N LEU A 215 -16.12 10.88 2.80
CA LEU A 215 -17.08 9.79 2.61
C LEU A 215 -17.68 9.81 1.20
N ASP A 216 -17.92 11.00 0.66
CA ASP A 216 -18.40 11.16 -0.72
C ASP A 216 -17.33 10.69 -1.71
N VAL A 217 -16.07 11.08 -1.53
CA VAL A 217 -14.91 10.60 -2.32
C VAL A 217 -14.84 9.07 -2.28
N LYS A 218 -14.97 8.46 -1.09
CA LYS A 218 -15.00 7.01 -0.92
C LYS A 218 -16.10 6.36 -1.75
N ASP A 219 -17.34 6.86 -1.64
CA ASP A 219 -18.49 6.33 -2.38
C ASP A 219 -18.28 6.46 -3.90
N LYS A 220 -17.86 7.65 -4.37
CA LYS A 220 -17.66 7.92 -5.79
C LYS A 220 -16.56 7.06 -6.39
N MET A 221 -15.39 6.99 -5.77
CA MET A 221 -14.27 6.20 -6.30
C MET A 221 -14.60 4.70 -6.32
N LEU A 222 -15.21 4.16 -5.25
CA LEU A 222 -15.66 2.77 -5.26
C LEU A 222 -16.75 2.52 -6.32
N GLY A 223 -17.64 3.48 -6.57
CA GLY A 223 -18.67 3.40 -7.61
C GLY A 223 -18.06 3.30 -9.01
N GLN A 224 -17.01 4.05 -9.30
CA GLN A 224 -16.28 3.95 -10.58
C GLN A 224 -15.63 2.57 -10.75
N LEU A 225 -15.02 2.03 -9.69
CA LEU A 225 -14.48 0.67 -9.71
C LEU A 225 -15.57 -0.39 -9.91
N GLU A 226 -16.73 -0.25 -9.26
CA GLU A 226 -17.88 -1.15 -9.42
C GLU A 226 -18.39 -1.16 -10.85
N GLN A 227 -18.47 0.01 -11.49
CA GLN A 227 -18.87 0.12 -12.89
C GLN A 227 -17.90 -0.63 -13.81
N ILE A 228 -16.58 -0.43 -13.67
CA ILE A 228 -15.59 -1.16 -14.50
C ILE A 228 -15.65 -2.66 -14.22
N SER A 229 -15.69 -3.05 -12.95
CA SER A 229 -15.76 -4.46 -12.54
C SER A 229 -17.01 -5.15 -13.08
N SER A 230 -18.13 -4.43 -13.29
CA SER A 230 -19.36 -5.00 -13.86
C SER A 230 -19.22 -5.45 -15.32
N HIS A 231 -18.22 -4.95 -16.05
CA HIS A 231 -17.95 -5.30 -17.45
C HIS A 231 -16.96 -6.46 -17.63
N SER A 232 -16.46 -7.07 -16.54
CA SER A 232 -15.52 -8.19 -16.59
C SER A 232 -15.97 -9.34 -15.68
N ASP A 233 -15.65 -10.58 -16.05
CA ASP A 233 -15.89 -11.77 -15.22
C ASP A 233 -14.81 -11.99 -14.15
N THR A 234 -13.63 -11.38 -14.30
CA THR A 234 -12.48 -11.63 -13.42
C THR A 234 -12.46 -10.74 -12.18
N GLY A 235 -13.16 -9.61 -12.21
CA GLY A 235 -13.06 -8.58 -11.17
C GLY A 235 -11.72 -7.84 -11.13
N LEU A 236 -10.81 -8.14 -12.06
CA LEU A 236 -9.59 -7.35 -12.26
C LEU A 236 -9.96 -5.93 -12.69
N LEU A 237 -9.18 -4.97 -12.21
CA LEU A 237 -9.37 -3.54 -12.47
C LEU A 237 -8.08 -2.99 -13.10
N PRO A 238 -8.18 -2.04 -14.05
CA PRO A 238 -7.03 -1.50 -14.76
C PRO A 238 -6.23 -0.53 -13.91
N ASP A 239 -4.99 -0.21 -14.29
CA ASP A 239 -4.17 0.80 -13.63
C ASP A 239 -4.87 2.18 -13.62
N PHE A 240 -5.42 2.58 -14.76
CA PHE A 240 -6.14 3.85 -14.92
C PHE A 240 -7.48 3.68 -15.61
N ILE A 241 -8.39 4.60 -15.30
CA ILE A 241 -9.70 4.74 -15.96
C ILE A 241 -9.97 6.21 -16.23
N TRP A 242 -10.84 6.47 -17.20
CA TRP A 242 -11.54 7.74 -17.29
C TRP A 242 -12.82 7.62 -16.47
N ALA A 243 -12.86 8.31 -15.34
CA ALA A 243 -13.98 8.33 -14.41
C ALA A 243 -14.86 9.55 -14.72
N GLU A 244 -15.86 9.38 -15.59
CA GLU A 244 -16.79 10.44 -15.98
C GLU A 244 -18.07 10.41 -15.10
N LYS A 245 -18.95 11.40 -15.27
CA LYS A 245 -20.15 11.56 -14.42
C LYS A 245 -21.12 10.38 -14.50
N SER A 246 -21.32 9.84 -15.71
CA SER A 246 -22.29 8.77 -15.99
C SER A 246 -21.62 7.44 -16.30
N GLU A 247 -20.33 7.43 -16.63
CA GLU A 247 -19.61 6.23 -16.97
C GLU A 247 -18.14 6.23 -16.59
N ALA A 248 -17.64 5.06 -16.23
CA ALA A 248 -16.24 4.72 -16.15
C ALA A 248 -15.84 3.99 -17.44
N ARG A 249 -14.79 4.44 -18.12
CA ARG A 249 -14.24 3.77 -19.31
C ARG A 249 -12.75 3.48 -19.15
N LEU A 250 -12.29 2.46 -19.87
CA LEU A 250 -10.87 2.11 -19.91
C LEU A 250 -10.07 3.22 -20.59
N VAL A 251 -8.84 3.42 -20.13
CA VAL A 251 -7.86 4.22 -20.85
C VAL A 251 -7.21 3.41 -21.97
N ASP A 252 -6.68 4.09 -22.98
CA ASP A 252 -5.89 3.44 -24.02
C ASP A 252 -4.46 3.15 -23.51
N ALA A 253 -3.78 2.20 -24.16
CA ALA A 253 -2.38 1.91 -23.91
C ALA A 253 -1.49 3.15 -24.13
N ASN A 254 -0.52 3.39 -23.24
CA ASN A 254 0.41 4.53 -23.24
C ASN A 254 -0.28 5.89 -23.12
N THR A 255 -1.43 5.95 -22.43
CA THR A 255 -2.08 7.22 -22.12
C THR A 255 -1.25 8.02 -21.10
N ILE A 256 -0.63 7.32 -20.14
CA ILE A 256 0.08 7.90 -18.99
C ILE A 256 1.46 7.28 -18.81
N GLU A 257 1.52 5.97 -18.57
CA GLU A 257 2.72 5.34 -18.02
C GLU A 257 3.27 4.24 -18.94
N SER A 258 2.41 3.39 -19.48
CA SER A 258 2.83 2.20 -20.21
C SER A 258 1.77 1.63 -21.14
N GLN A 259 2.16 0.63 -21.93
CA GLN A 259 1.23 -0.15 -22.73
C GLN A 259 0.15 -0.89 -21.91
N TYR A 260 0.29 -0.94 -20.58
CA TYR A 260 -0.59 -1.66 -19.67
C TYR A 260 -1.53 -0.75 -18.87
N ASP A 261 -1.65 0.54 -19.22
CA ASP A 261 -2.47 1.50 -18.47
C ASP A 261 -3.95 1.06 -18.33
N GLY A 262 -4.49 0.38 -19.34
CA GLY A 262 -5.85 -0.19 -19.34
C GLY A 262 -5.95 -1.62 -18.81
N ALA A 263 -4.91 -2.17 -18.17
CA ALA A 263 -4.84 -3.54 -17.68
C ALA A 263 -4.52 -3.60 -16.18
N TYR A 264 -4.70 -4.76 -15.55
CA TYR A 264 -4.30 -4.96 -14.15
C TYR A 264 -2.78 -5.11 -14.08
N SER A 265 -2.09 -4.02 -13.75
CA SER A 265 -0.63 -3.91 -13.79
C SER A 265 -0.09 -3.29 -12.50
N TYR A 266 1.07 -2.64 -12.56
CA TYR A 266 1.87 -2.22 -11.41
C TYR A 266 1.21 -1.14 -10.54
N ASN A 267 0.23 -0.38 -11.06
CA ASN A 267 -0.59 0.46 -10.19
C ASN A 267 -1.69 -0.36 -9.52
N ALA A 268 -2.51 -1.06 -10.31
CA ALA A 268 -3.70 -1.78 -9.84
C ALA A 268 -3.38 -2.98 -8.94
N CYS A 269 -2.14 -3.49 -8.96
CA CYS A 269 -1.71 -4.60 -8.10
C CYS A 269 -1.86 -4.33 -6.60
N ARG A 270 -1.98 -3.05 -6.20
CA ARG A 270 -2.23 -2.61 -4.82
C ARG A 270 -3.69 -2.77 -4.39
N LEU A 271 -4.64 -2.88 -5.32
CA LEU A 271 -6.08 -2.92 -5.03
C LEU A 271 -6.51 -4.05 -4.08
N PRO A 272 -6.02 -5.31 -4.19
CA PRO A 272 -6.33 -6.33 -3.20
C PRO A 272 -6.03 -5.88 -1.76
N TYR A 273 -4.88 -5.21 -1.56
CA TYR A 273 -4.48 -4.68 -0.27
C TYR A 273 -5.40 -3.52 0.16
N HIS A 274 -5.60 -2.52 -0.69
CA HIS A 274 -6.40 -1.33 -0.37
C HIS A 274 -7.87 -1.65 -0.06
N LEU A 275 -8.49 -2.50 -0.88
CA LEU A 275 -9.91 -2.82 -0.76
C LEU A 275 -10.21 -3.75 0.42
N SER A 276 -9.30 -4.69 0.73
CA SER A 276 -9.51 -5.65 1.84
C SER A 276 -9.33 -5.04 3.24
N GLN A 277 -8.74 -3.85 3.35
CA GLN A 277 -8.65 -3.12 4.63
C GLN A 277 -10.00 -2.55 5.09
N SER A 278 -10.90 -2.26 4.17
CA SER A 278 -12.20 -1.62 4.47
C SER A 278 -13.30 -2.65 4.67
N GLN A 279 -14.19 -2.44 5.64
CA GLN A 279 -15.41 -3.27 5.80
C GLN A 279 -16.60 -2.78 4.95
N ASP A 280 -16.40 -1.78 4.10
CA ASP A 280 -17.42 -1.28 3.18
C ASP A 280 -17.92 -2.38 2.23
N GLU A 281 -19.24 -2.54 2.10
CA GLU A 281 -19.84 -3.63 1.32
C GLU A 281 -19.44 -3.61 -0.16
N ARG A 282 -19.31 -2.42 -0.78
CA ARG A 282 -18.91 -2.30 -2.19
C ARG A 282 -17.43 -2.68 -2.33
N SER A 283 -16.58 -2.21 -1.41
CA SER A 283 -15.16 -2.61 -1.33
C SER A 283 -15.00 -4.13 -1.20
N GLN A 284 -15.77 -4.76 -0.30
CA GLN A 284 -15.73 -6.20 -0.06
C GLN A 284 -16.18 -7.01 -1.30
N LYS A 285 -17.26 -6.58 -1.98
CA LYS A 285 -17.70 -7.23 -3.23
C LYS A 285 -16.65 -7.15 -4.33
N LEU A 286 -16.02 -5.99 -4.50
CA LEU A 286 -14.97 -5.76 -5.50
C LEU A 286 -13.77 -6.68 -5.26
N VAL A 287 -13.23 -6.69 -4.03
CA VAL A 287 -12.07 -7.54 -3.73
C VAL A 287 -12.43 -9.02 -3.79
N GLN A 288 -13.62 -9.42 -3.33
CA GLN A 288 -14.07 -10.82 -3.40
C GLN A 288 -14.06 -11.34 -4.83
N LYS A 289 -14.63 -10.58 -5.78
CA LYS A 289 -14.66 -10.97 -7.20
C LYS A 289 -13.25 -11.14 -7.77
N MET A 290 -12.33 -10.24 -7.43
CA MET A 290 -10.92 -10.31 -7.83
C MET A 290 -10.21 -11.53 -7.23
N MET A 291 -10.46 -11.82 -5.95
CA MET A 291 -9.88 -12.97 -5.27
C MET A 291 -10.44 -14.30 -5.80
N ASP A 292 -11.70 -14.34 -6.21
CA ASP A 292 -12.31 -15.52 -6.85
C ASP A 292 -11.69 -15.84 -8.21
N PHE A 293 -11.22 -14.83 -8.96
CA PHE A 293 -10.39 -15.04 -10.15
C PHE A 293 -9.05 -15.68 -9.76
N PHE A 294 -8.29 -15.08 -8.85
CA PHE A 294 -6.99 -15.62 -8.44
C PHE A 294 -7.08 -17.02 -7.84
N MET A 295 -8.20 -17.38 -7.19
CA MET A 295 -8.41 -18.74 -6.67
C MET A 295 -8.42 -19.82 -7.75
N LYS A 296 -8.79 -19.46 -8.99
CA LYS A 296 -8.80 -20.38 -10.14
C LYS A 296 -7.42 -20.55 -10.73
N GLU A 297 -6.56 -19.55 -10.59
CA GLU A 297 -5.19 -19.58 -11.10
C GLU A 297 -4.35 -20.65 -10.38
N GLN A 298 -3.49 -21.31 -11.16
CA GLN A 298 -2.46 -22.20 -10.63
C GLN A 298 -1.24 -21.41 -10.16
N ARG A 299 -0.92 -20.33 -10.87
CA ARG A 299 0.21 -19.44 -10.61
C ARG A 299 -0.19 -18.01 -10.90
N ILE A 300 0.20 -17.10 -10.01
CA ILE A 300 -0.09 -15.68 -10.15
C ILE A 300 1.12 -14.97 -10.74
N TYR A 301 0.92 -14.27 -11.86
CA TYR A 301 1.95 -13.53 -12.59
C TYR A 301 1.87 -12.02 -12.33
N ALA A 302 2.93 -11.32 -12.72
CA ALA A 302 3.02 -9.86 -12.65
C ALA A 302 2.19 -9.21 -13.77
N GLY A 303 0.87 -9.22 -13.62
CA GLY A 303 -0.06 -8.46 -14.47
C GLY A 303 -0.91 -9.32 -15.42
N TYR A 304 -2.12 -8.83 -15.67
CA TYR A 304 -3.18 -9.50 -16.42
C TYR A 304 -3.98 -8.50 -17.24
N ASP A 305 -4.42 -8.91 -18.43
CA ASP A 305 -5.53 -8.22 -19.08
C ASP A 305 -6.82 -8.40 -18.26
N LEU A 306 -7.86 -7.60 -18.54
CA LEU A 306 -9.10 -7.66 -17.75
C LEU A 306 -9.93 -8.93 -18.01
N ASN A 307 -9.58 -9.73 -19.02
CA ASN A 307 -10.17 -11.04 -19.29
C ASN A 307 -9.45 -12.18 -18.53
N GLY A 308 -8.33 -11.87 -17.87
CA GLY A 308 -7.56 -12.80 -17.06
C GLY A 308 -6.39 -13.46 -17.78
N SER A 309 -6.01 -13.01 -18.97
CA SER A 309 -4.80 -13.50 -19.65
C SER A 309 -3.57 -12.85 -19.01
N ALA A 310 -2.60 -13.66 -18.61
CA ALA A 310 -1.35 -13.17 -18.05
C ALA A 310 -0.56 -12.36 -19.09
N LEU A 311 -0.16 -11.13 -18.74
CA LEU A 311 0.65 -10.24 -19.58
C LEU A 311 2.14 -10.58 -19.53
N ASN A 312 2.55 -11.24 -18.44
CA ASN A 312 3.93 -11.59 -18.14
C ASN A 312 4.04 -13.06 -17.73
N GLN A 313 5.25 -13.61 -17.79
CA GLN A 313 5.55 -15.01 -17.42
C GLN A 313 6.42 -15.12 -16.15
N TYR A 314 6.54 -14.03 -15.38
CA TYR A 314 7.22 -13.98 -14.10
C TYR A 314 6.27 -13.51 -12.98
N GLN A 315 6.64 -13.78 -11.73
CA GLN A 315 5.90 -13.33 -10.55
C GLN A 315 6.63 -12.14 -9.92
N ALA A 316 5.89 -11.26 -9.26
CA ALA A 316 6.44 -10.09 -8.59
C ALA A 316 5.85 -9.95 -7.18
N GLY A 317 6.71 -9.57 -6.23
CA GLY A 317 6.33 -9.39 -4.82
C GLY A 317 5.20 -8.38 -4.63
N SER A 318 5.22 -7.32 -5.44
CA SER A 318 4.18 -6.27 -5.48
C SER A 318 2.79 -6.77 -5.87
N PHE A 319 2.68 -7.90 -6.56
CA PHE A 319 1.39 -8.54 -6.87
C PHE A 319 1.02 -9.59 -5.82
N LEU A 320 1.97 -10.43 -5.43
CA LEU A 320 1.72 -11.54 -4.53
C LEU A 320 1.42 -11.08 -3.10
N ALA A 321 2.09 -10.04 -2.60
CA ALA A 321 1.89 -9.58 -1.22
C ALA A 321 0.48 -9.02 -1.00
N PRO A 322 -0.05 -8.10 -1.82
CA PRO A 322 -1.44 -7.63 -1.72
C PRO A 322 -2.48 -8.75 -1.76
N ILE A 323 -2.32 -9.70 -2.68
CA ILE A 323 -3.23 -10.85 -2.82
C ILE A 323 -3.14 -11.74 -1.57
N THR A 324 -1.94 -11.92 -1.00
CA THR A 324 -1.75 -12.69 0.23
C THR A 324 -2.42 -12.02 1.43
N TYR A 325 -2.33 -10.69 1.54
CA TYR A 325 -3.01 -9.92 2.58
C TYR A 325 -4.53 -10.06 2.46
N ALA A 326 -5.08 -9.83 1.26
CA ALA A 326 -6.51 -9.98 1.00
C ALA A 326 -7.01 -11.40 1.30
N SER A 327 -6.19 -12.43 0.97
CA SER A 327 -6.51 -13.83 1.27
C SER A 327 -6.52 -14.16 2.78
N ASP A 328 -5.74 -13.43 3.59
CA ASP A 328 -5.70 -13.62 5.06
C ASP A 328 -6.90 -12.95 5.73
N LYS A 329 -7.41 -11.84 5.15
CA LYS A 329 -8.59 -11.10 5.64
C LYS A 329 -9.92 -11.70 5.21
N GLY A 330 -9.97 -12.32 4.03
CA GLY A 330 -11.20 -12.91 3.48
C GLY A 330 -11.42 -14.37 3.87
N GLU A 331 -12.69 -14.80 3.85
CA GLU A 331 -13.05 -16.21 4.04
C GLU A 331 -12.94 -17.00 2.74
N GLY A 332 -12.59 -18.29 2.81
CA GLY A 332 -12.54 -19.18 1.63
C GLY A 332 -11.24 -19.13 0.81
N TYR A 333 -10.32 -18.21 1.11
CA TYR A 333 -9.08 -18.01 0.34
C TYR A 333 -7.84 -18.73 0.89
N LEU A 334 -8.02 -19.76 1.73
CA LEU A 334 -6.91 -20.47 2.37
C LEU A 334 -5.92 -21.07 1.36
N LYS A 335 -6.39 -21.54 0.19
CA LYS A 335 -5.52 -22.02 -0.90
C LYS A 335 -4.52 -20.94 -1.31
N LEU A 336 -5.02 -19.77 -1.72
CA LEU A 336 -4.19 -18.63 -2.14
C LEU A 336 -3.25 -18.18 -1.04
N LEU A 337 -3.75 -18.11 0.18
CA LEU A 337 -2.97 -17.72 1.35
C LEU A 337 -1.76 -18.65 1.55
N GLN A 338 -1.96 -19.97 1.51
CA GLN A 338 -0.86 -20.93 1.68
C GLN A 338 0.09 -20.93 0.47
N GLN A 339 -0.44 -20.78 -0.74
CA GLN A 339 0.37 -20.77 -1.96
C GLN A 339 1.31 -19.58 -2.06
N ASN A 340 0.95 -18.41 -1.51
CA ASN A 340 1.71 -17.17 -1.68
C ASN A 340 2.48 -16.74 -0.42
N LYS A 341 2.19 -17.31 0.76
CA LYS A 341 2.90 -17.02 2.02
C LYS A 341 4.42 -17.23 1.97
N TYR A 342 4.92 -18.01 1.01
CA TYR A 342 6.36 -18.26 0.86
C TYR A 342 7.18 -16.98 0.63
N ILE A 343 6.58 -15.94 0.02
CA ILE A 343 7.29 -14.68 -0.28
C ILE A 343 7.84 -14.01 0.98
N PHE A 344 7.17 -14.19 2.13
CA PHE A 344 7.64 -13.66 3.41
C PHE A 344 8.74 -14.53 4.05
N THR A 345 8.83 -15.81 3.66
CA THR A 345 9.80 -16.75 4.21
C THR A 345 11.17 -16.71 3.50
N GLN A 346 11.24 -16.06 2.34
CA GLN A 346 12.45 -15.91 1.53
C GLN A 346 13.15 -14.57 1.81
N ASP A 347 14.35 -14.39 1.27
CA ASP A 347 15.03 -13.09 1.25
C ASP A 347 14.27 -12.08 0.40
N LEU A 348 14.28 -10.83 0.86
CA LEU A 348 13.61 -9.72 0.19
C LEU A 348 14.28 -9.46 -1.17
N PRO A 349 13.54 -9.22 -2.26
CA PRO A 349 14.12 -8.90 -3.56
C PRO A 349 14.67 -7.46 -3.55
N LEU A 350 15.91 -7.30 -3.09
CA LEU A 350 16.54 -5.99 -2.83
C LEU A 350 16.90 -5.19 -4.10
N ASP A 351 16.85 -5.82 -5.26
CA ASP A 351 17.04 -5.19 -6.57
C ASP A 351 15.77 -4.49 -7.08
N ASN A 352 14.60 -4.79 -6.50
CA ASN A 352 13.34 -4.18 -6.86
C ASN A 352 12.71 -3.48 -5.64
N TYR A 353 12.85 -2.15 -5.61
CA TYR A 353 12.28 -1.29 -4.58
C TYR A 353 10.80 -1.57 -4.30
N TYR A 354 10.00 -1.68 -5.36
CA TYR A 354 8.55 -1.74 -5.24
C TYR A 354 8.10 -3.09 -4.67
N ASP A 355 8.65 -4.19 -5.17
CA ASP A 355 8.40 -5.53 -4.62
C ASP A 355 8.80 -5.63 -3.15
N ALA A 356 10.01 -5.17 -2.82
CA ALA A 356 10.54 -5.19 -1.47
C ALA A 356 9.68 -4.36 -0.51
N THR A 357 9.20 -3.20 -0.95
CA THR A 357 8.39 -2.30 -0.13
C THR A 357 7.01 -2.88 0.15
N MET A 358 6.32 -3.41 -0.87
CA MET A 358 5.01 -4.04 -0.69
C MET A 358 5.08 -5.26 0.22
N ILE A 359 6.10 -6.12 0.07
CA ILE A 359 6.33 -7.24 0.97
C ILE A 359 6.57 -6.74 2.40
N THR A 360 7.38 -5.70 2.58
CA THR A 360 7.74 -5.18 3.91
C THR A 360 6.54 -4.59 4.64
N MET A 361 5.78 -3.71 3.98
CA MET A 361 4.58 -3.10 4.54
C MET A 361 3.58 -4.17 4.98
N ILE A 362 3.30 -5.15 4.12
CA ILE A 362 2.33 -6.21 4.40
C ILE A 362 2.83 -7.17 5.47
N ALA A 363 4.12 -7.49 5.50
CA ALA A 363 4.71 -8.33 6.55
C ALA A 363 4.58 -7.70 7.94
N LEU A 364 4.76 -6.38 8.05
CA LEU A 364 4.61 -5.64 9.30
C LEU A 364 3.17 -5.65 9.84
N GLU A 365 2.17 -5.67 8.96
CA GLU A 365 0.77 -5.77 9.36
C GLU A 365 0.36 -7.21 9.72
N MET A 366 0.80 -8.20 8.95
CA MET A 366 0.35 -9.60 9.11
C MET A 366 0.99 -10.33 10.30
N PHE A 367 2.17 -9.91 10.74
CA PHE A 367 2.99 -10.62 11.74
C PHE A 367 3.37 -9.75 12.93
#